data_AF-A0A5C6ECJ3-F1
#
_entry.id   AF-A0A5C6ECJ3-F1
#
_cell.length_a   1.000
_cell.length_b   1.000
_cell.length_c   1.000
_cell.angle_alpha   90.00
_cell.angle_beta   90.00
_cell.angle_gamma   90.00
#
_symmetry.space_group_name_H-M   'P 1'
#
loop_
_entity.id
_entity.type
_entity.pdbx_description
1 polymer ?
#
loop_
_entity_poly.entity_id
_entity_poly.type
_entity_poly.pdbx_seq_one_letter_code
_entity_poly.pdbx_strand_id
1 'polypeptide(L)'
;MKWPVMLAVVLDLSIRCVASFAQGPPEADSLSTARSDPHVDKLFSDGGVVRFQMIQGRLRLDAPRHRIGAETIASDHSFESIVVSAERGLPSVHYVSKRPSQTLKLDVLDAVTVRMESSLSKTEERSVLEQSPYGLVYWTIERGGMMDRYQGTTLLHVRYQNPEIFDIHYGGLIERILGGRSLASLSSKTRHWSMTHAMKGTLPHRSSIDECVAMLSAKRQATRRHAQQQLLLWGTPVIAALHESLSSDIDAEQRMRVQQTIRMLRPQVEDTPRSLAMLMVNDPTYWNLVSPQLSTMQIAAVNDHLGSVGLATLDAAQQPSARVAEQ
;
A
#
# COMPACT_ATOMS: atom_id res chain seq x y z
N MET A 1 4.63 -17.89 -58.13
CA MET A 1 3.66 -18.45 -57.14
C MET A 1 4.44 -19.45 -56.28
N LYS A 2 4.61 -19.37 -54.95
CA LYS A 2 4.04 -18.60 -53.84
C LYS A 2 5.17 -18.47 -52.79
N TRP A 3 5.54 -17.24 -52.44
CA TRP A 3 5.55 -16.61 -51.10
C TRP A 3 6.48 -17.22 -50.01
N PRO A 4 7.47 -16.45 -49.51
CA PRO A 4 8.40 -16.89 -48.48
C PRO A 4 7.88 -16.64 -47.06
N VAL A 5 8.41 -17.45 -46.14
CA VAL A 5 8.23 -17.38 -44.69
C VAL A 5 8.82 -16.07 -44.16
N MET A 6 7.98 -15.23 -43.54
CA MET A 6 8.39 -14.14 -42.64
C MET A 6 7.33 -13.90 -41.57
N LEU A 7 7.81 -13.47 -40.39
CA LEU A 7 7.13 -13.14 -39.12
C LEU A 7 6.76 -14.35 -38.24
N ALA A 8 7.13 -14.41 -36.96
CA ALA A 8 7.47 -13.33 -36.04
C ALA A 8 8.59 -13.70 -35.05
N VAL A 9 9.69 -12.93 -35.12
CA VAL A 9 10.56 -12.66 -33.98
C VAL A 9 9.80 -11.66 -33.10
N VAL A 10 8.95 -12.15 -32.19
CA VAL A 10 8.50 -11.33 -31.06
C VAL A 10 9.50 -11.57 -29.94
N LEU A 11 10.30 -10.53 -29.74
CA LEU A 11 11.35 -10.34 -28.75
C LEU A 11 10.90 -10.77 -27.34
N ASP A 12 11.14 -12.03 -27.01
CA ASP A 12 11.26 -12.53 -25.65
C ASP A 12 12.68 -12.24 -25.12
N LEU A 13 13.09 -10.97 -25.22
CA LEU A 13 14.33 -10.49 -24.61
C LEU A 13 14.08 -10.21 -23.13
N SER A 14 14.19 -11.29 -22.35
CA SER A 14 14.95 -11.34 -21.11
C SER A 14 14.99 -10.04 -20.30
N ILE A 15 13.88 -9.75 -19.60
CA ILE A 15 13.94 -8.92 -18.40
C ILE A 15 14.54 -9.79 -17.29
N ARG A 16 15.84 -10.07 -17.38
CA ARG A 16 16.62 -10.56 -16.24
C ARG A 16 17.30 -9.36 -15.62
N CYS A 17 16.95 -9.09 -14.35
CA CYS A 17 17.64 -8.20 -13.42
C CYS A 17 17.77 -6.73 -13.87
N VAL A 18 16.69 -5.97 -13.71
CA VAL A 18 16.88 -4.62 -13.15
C VAL A 18 16.78 -4.79 -11.64
N ALA A 19 17.93 -4.99 -11.00
CA ALA A 19 18.03 -4.76 -9.56
C ALA A 19 17.75 -3.27 -9.37
N SER A 20 16.53 -2.94 -8.93
CA SER A 20 16.21 -1.58 -8.53
C SER A 20 17.18 -1.19 -7.43
N PHE A 21 17.82 -0.02 -7.53
CA PHE A 21 18.69 0.55 -6.49
C PHE A 21 18.01 0.65 -5.10
N ALA A 22 16.69 0.45 -5.02
CA ALA A 22 15.92 0.37 -3.78
C ALA A 22 16.06 -0.97 -3.03
N GLN A 23 16.60 -2.01 -3.66
CA GLN A 23 16.76 -3.35 -3.07
C GLN A 23 18.23 -3.60 -2.71
N GLY A 24 18.65 -3.07 -1.56
CA GLY A 24 19.88 -3.53 -0.92
C GLY A 24 19.80 -5.04 -0.61
N PRO A 25 20.95 -5.72 -0.37
CA PRO A 25 20.95 -7.15 -0.05
C PRO A 25 19.99 -7.44 1.13
N PRO A 26 19.14 -8.47 1.04
CA PRO A 26 18.07 -8.76 2.01
C PRO A 26 18.57 -9.23 3.39
N GLU A 27 19.86 -9.08 3.70
CA GLU A 27 20.50 -9.71 4.86
C GLU A 27 20.80 -8.77 6.03
N ALA A 28 20.54 -7.47 5.92
CA ALA A 28 20.85 -6.52 7.01
C ALA A 28 19.67 -6.14 7.92
N ASP A 29 18.41 -6.38 7.50
CA ASP A 29 17.21 -6.02 8.27
C ASP A 29 16.41 -7.24 8.79
N SER A 30 16.90 -8.47 8.59
CA SER A 30 16.25 -9.71 9.04
C SER A 30 16.59 -10.12 10.48
N LEU A 31 17.02 -9.17 11.33
CA LEU A 31 17.37 -9.43 12.72
C LEU A 31 16.35 -8.83 13.69
N SER A 32 15.22 -9.53 13.81
CA SER A 32 14.62 -9.83 15.12
C SER A 32 13.49 -10.84 14.95
N THR A 33 13.83 -12.13 14.89
CA THR A 33 12.95 -13.20 15.40
C THR A 33 12.88 -13.07 16.92
N ALA A 34 12.36 -11.95 17.41
CA ALA A 34 11.91 -11.88 18.79
C ALA A 34 10.69 -12.80 18.85
N ARG A 35 10.92 -14.04 19.31
CA ARG A 35 9.87 -14.96 19.73
C ARG A 35 9.11 -14.29 20.86
N SER A 36 8.07 -13.54 20.51
CA SER A 36 6.97 -13.27 21.42
C SER A 36 6.24 -14.60 21.67
N ASP A 37 5.92 -14.87 22.94
CA ASP A 37 5.28 -16.11 23.38
C ASP A 37 3.98 -16.38 22.60
N PRO A 38 3.69 -17.66 22.28
CA PRO A 38 2.84 -18.00 21.17
C PRO A 38 1.41 -18.22 21.63
N HIS A 39 0.60 -17.16 21.66
CA HIS A 39 -0.73 -17.35 21.10
C HIS A 39 -0.56 -17.49 19.58
N VAL A 40 -0.11 -18.68 19.12
CA VAL A 40 0.01 -18.96 17.69
C VAL A 40 -1.39 -18.80 17.11
N ASP A 41 -1.58 -17.72 16.38
CA ASP A 41 -2.78 -17.56 15.59
C ASP A 41 -2.79 -18.65 14.53
N LYS A 42 -3.58 -19.70 14.76
CA LYS A 42 -3.67 -20.83 13.84
C LYS A 42 -4.22 -20.43 12.47
N LEU A 43 -4.96 -19.32 12.38
CA LEU A 43 -5.62 -18.93 11.14
C LEU A 43 -4.69 -18.14 10.22
N PHE A 44 -3.93 -17.18 10.77
CA PHE A 44 -3.13 -16.21 9.99
C PHE A 44 -1.60 -16.34 10.13
N SER A 45 -1.10 -17.30 10.91
CA SER A 45 0.35 -17.53 11.05
C SER A 45 1.02 -18.05 9.77
N ASP A 46 2.36 -18.10 9.76
CA ASP A 46 3.16 -18.60 8.63
C ASP A 46 2.81 -20.04 8.19
N GLY A 47 2.28 -20.86 9.10
CA GLY A 47 1.73 -22.19 8.82
C GLY A 47 0.22 -22.28 8.91
N GLY A 48 -0.47 -21.14 8.97
CA GLY A 48 -1.91 -21.02 9.10
C GLY A 48 -2.67 -21.31 7.79
N VAL A 49 -3.96 -21.02 7.79
CA VAL A 49 -4.85 -21.26 6.64
C VAL A 49 -4.47 -20.34 5.47
N VAL A 50 -4.12 -19.09 5.78
CA VAL A 50 -3.74 -18.08 4.81
C VAL A 50 -2.63 -17.19 5.34
N ARG A 51 -1.78 -16.71 4.43
CA ARG A 51 -0.78 -15.70 4.73
C ARG A 51 -1.10 -14.41 3.98
N PHE A 52 -0.96 -13.29 4.67
CA PHE A 52 -1.00 -11.98 4.05
C PHE A 52 0.38 -11.34 4.07
N GLN A 53 0.55 -10.38 3.18
CA GLN A 53 1.74 -9.56 3.07
C GLN A 53 1.32 -8.13 2.81
N MET A 54 2.16 -7.18 3.24
CA MET A 54 2.03 -5.80 2.82
C MET A 54 2.93 -5.53 1.62
N ILE A 55 2.36 -5.02 0.54
CA ILE A 55 3.08 -4.71 -0.70
C ILE A 55 2.65 -3.32 -1.17
N GLN A 56 3.60 -2.38 -1.26
CA GLN A 56 3.36 -0.95 -1.48
C GLN A 56 2.35 -0.35 -0.49
N GLY A 57 2.43 -0.74 0.77
CA GLY A 57 1.54 -0.27 1.84
C GLY A 57 0.10 -0.75 1.73
N ARG A 58 -0.14 -1.83 0.97
CA ARG A 58 -1.47 -2.42 0.72
C ARG A 58 -1.48 -3.89 1.14
N LEU A 59 -2.58 -4.35 1.72
CA LEU A 59 -2.72 -5.76 2.13
C LEU A 59 -2.93 -6.65 0.90
N ARG A 60 -2.22 -7.76 0.82
CA ARG A 60 -2.40 -8.76 -0.23
C ARG A 60 -2.36 -10.16 0.37
N LEU A 61 -3.15 -11.03 -0.21
CA LEU A 61 -3.12 -12.46 0.10
C LEU A 61 -1.96 -13.10 -0.68
N ASP A 62 -1.13 -13.87 0.02
CA ASP A 62 -0.01 -14.60 -0.55
C ASP A 62 -0.52 -15.83 -1.31
N ALA A 63 -0.81 -15.67 -2.59
CA ALA A 63 -1.49 -16.69 -3.40
C ALA A 63 -0.78 -18.07 -3.39
N PRO A 64 0.56 -18.18 -3.44
CA PRO A 64 1.25 -19.47 -3.27
C PRO A 64 1.06 -20.16 -1.91
N ARG A 65 0.70 -19.43 -0.85
CA ARG A 65 0.69 -19.93 0.53
C ARG A 65 -0.72 -19.84 1.13
N HIS A 66 -1.64 -20.64 0.58
CA HIS A 66 -3.00 -20.80 1.10
C HIS A 66 -3.39 -22.27 1.21
N ARG A 67 -4.32 -22.56 2.12
CA ARG A 67 -4.97 -23.86 2.27
C ARG A 67 -6.47 -23.70 2.02
N ILE A 68 -6.97 -24.31 0.94
CA ILE A 68 -8.41 -24.36 0.66
C ILE A 68 -9.12 -25.15 1.76
N GLY A 69 -10.26 -24.66 2.21
CA GLY A 69 -11.06 -25.30 3.25
C GLY A 69 -11.73 -24.30 4.16
N ALA A 70 -12.32 -24.80 5.24
CA ALA A 70 -12.92 -23.98 6.27
C ALA A 70 -12.39 -24.38 7.65
N GLU A 71 -12.17 -23.40 8.51
CA GLU A 71 -11.80 -23.62 9.91
C GLU A 71 -12.70 -22.73 10.78
N THR A 72 -13.22 -23.30 11.86
CA THR A 72 -14.10 -22.58 12.79
C THR A 72 -13.66 -22.86 14.21
N ILE A 73 -13.52 -21.80 14.99
CA ILE A 73 -13.13 -21.81 16.39
C ILE A 73 -14.25 -21.12 17.15
N ALA A 74 -14.90 -21.84 18.06
CA ALA A 74 -15.95 -21.30 18.91
C ALA A 74 -15.57 -21.50 20.38
N SER A 75 -15.86 -20.49 21.19
CA SER A 75 -15.80 -20.52 22.65
C SER A 75 -17.03 -19.79 23.21
N ASP A 76 -17.24 -19.86 24.53
CA ASP A 76 -18.40 -19.26 25.20
C ASP A 76 -18.60 -17.76 24.90
N HIS A 77 -17.51 -17.05 24.57
CA HIS A 77 -17.51 -15.61 24.34
C HIS A 77 -16.84 -15.19 23.03
N SER A 78 -16.51 -16.12 22.14
CA SER A 78 -15.95 -15.75 20.85
C SER A 78 -16.26 -16.78 19.78
N PHE A 79 -16.47 -16.29 18.57
CA PHE A 79 -16.63 -17.11 17.39
C PHE A 79 -15.73 -16.57 16.31
N GLU A 80 -14.90 -17.43 15.72
CA GLU A 80 -14.09 -17.11 14.55
C GLU A 80 -14.29 -18.19 13.50
N SER A 81 -14.46 -17.79 12.25
CA SER A 81 -14.58 -18.70 11.11
C SER A 81 -13.83 -18.12 9.92
N ILE A 82 -13.07 -18.97 9.24
CA ILE A 82 -12.40 -18.64 7.99
C ILE A 82 -12.77 -19.68 6.95
N VAL A 83 -13.14 -19.22 5.76
CA VAL A 83 -13.39 -20.04 4.58
C VAL A 83 -12.46 -19.55 3.48
N VAL A 84 -11.72 -20.48 2.89
CA VAL A 84 -10.81 -20.23 1.78
C VAL A 84 -11.25 -21.07 0.61
N SER A 85 -11.56 -20.40 -0.49
CA SER A 85 -11.83 -21.00 -1.78
C SER A 85 -10.74 -20.57 -2.78
N ALA A 86 -10.66 -21.24 -3.91
CA ALA A 86 -9.83 -20.79 -5.01
C ALA A 86 -10.52 -21.07 -6.34
N GLU A 87 -10.60 -20.05 -7.19
CA GLU A 87 -11.06 -20.19 -8.57
C GLU A 87 -9.87 -19.92 -9.51
N ARG A 88 -9.60 -20.84 -10.45
CA ARG A 88 -8.47 -20.73 -11.40
C ARG A 88 -7.11 -20.49 -10.73
N GLY A 89 -6.93 -21.01 -9.51
CA GLY A 89 -5.71 -20.83 -8.72
C GLY A 89 -5.58 -19.49 -7.99
N LEU A 90 -6.60 -18.63 -8.03
CA LEU A 90 -6.65 -17.38 -7.27
C LEU A 90 -7.47 -17.59 -6.00
N PRO A 91 -6.85 -17.48 -4.80
CA PRO A 91 -7.57 -17.71 -3.56
C PRO A 91 -8.47 -16.54 -3.18
N SER A 92 -9.63 -16.87 -2.63
CA SER A 92 -10.57 -15.95 -2.00
C SER A 92 -10.79 -16.36 -0.54
N VAL A 93 -10.97 -15.37 0.34
CA VAL A 93 -11.07 -15.58 1.78
C VAL A 93 -12.31 -14.88 2.30
N HIS A 94 -13.10 -15.59 3.10
CA HIS A 94 -14.15 -15.03 3.92
C HIS A 94 -13.84 -15.33 5.38
N TYR A 95 -13.53 -14.30 6.16
CA TYR A 95 -13.27 -14.40 7.59
C TYR A 95 -14.31 -13.63 8.38
N VAL A 96 -14.78 -14.22 9.48
CA VAL A 96 -15.71 -13.60 10.42
C VAL A 96 -15.21 -13.83 11.83
N SER A 97 -15.13 -12.77 12.64
CA SER A 97 -14.90 -12.83 14.08
C SER A 97 -16.05 -12.13 14.80
N LYS A 98 -16.61 -12.77 15.83
CA LYS A 98 -17.64 -12.20 16.70
C LYS A 98 -17.15 -12.29 18.13
N ARG A 99 -17.07 -11.15 18.79
CA ARG A 99 -16.76 -10.98 20.21
C ARG A 99 -17.85 -10.08 20.83
N PRO A 100 -18.07 -10.12 22.16
CA PRO A 100 -19.08 -9.30 22.83
C PRO A 100 -18.98 -7.80 22.55
N SER A 101 -17.76 -7.31 22.31
CA SER A 101 -17.50 -5.89 22.03
C SER A 101 -17.49 -5.53 20.54
N GLN A 102 -17.30 -6.50 19.64
CA GLN A 102 -16.97 -6.23 18.24
C GLN A 102 -17.27 -7.42 17.33
N THR A 103 -17.84 -7.13 16.17
CA THR A 103 -17.89 -8.06 15.03
C THR A 103 -16.96 -7.57 13.93
N LEU A 104 -16.14 -8.46 13.38
CA LEU A 104 -15.23 -8.22 12.28
C LEU A 104 -15.54 -9.15 11.11
N LYS A 105 -15.43 -8.63 9.90
CA LYS A 105 -15.45 -9.40 8.65
C LYS A 105 -14.26 -8.99 7.80
N LEU A 106 -13.63 -9.96 7.15
CA LEU A 106 -12.61 -9.74 6.14
C LEU A 106 -12.95 -10.59 4.93
N ASP A 107 -13.15 -9.91 3.82
CA ASP A 107 -13.39 -10.50 2.52
C ASP A 107 -12.21 -10.19 1.61
N VAL A 108 -11.66 -11.24 0.99
CA VAL A 108 -10.64 -11.12 -0.05
C VAL A 108 -11.16 -11.83 -1.29
N LEU A 109 -11.26 -11.10 -2.39
CA LEU A 109 -11.62 -11.65 -3.70
C LEU A 109 -10.39 -11.71 -4.60
N ASP A 110 -10.16 -12.88 -5.20
CA ASP A 110 -9.10 -13.14 -6.18
C ASP A 110 -7.69 -12.71 -5.71
N ALA A 111 -7.42 -12.83 -4.41
CA ALA A 111 -6.19 -12.42 -3.73
C ALA A 111 -5.83 -10.92 -3.80
N VAL A 112 -6.68 -10.06 -4.37
CA VAL A 112 -6.31 -8.67 -4.69
C VAL A 112 -7.27 -7.61 -4.15
N THR A 113 -8.55 -7.92 -4.07
CA THR A 113 -9.56 -6.99 -3.55
C THR A 113 -9.81 -7.33 -2.10
N VAL A 114 -9.53 -6.39 -1.20
CA VAL A 114 -9.69 -6.58 0.25
C VAL A 114 -10.80 -5.67 0.75
N ARG A 115 -11.72 -6.22 1.53
CA ARG A 115 -12.77 -5.49 2.25
C ARG A 115 -12.75 -5.93 3.71
N MET A 116 -12.69 -4.97 4.62
CA MET A 116 -12.78 -5.22 6.06
C MET A 116 -13.96 -4.45 6.63
N GLU A 117 -14.87 -5.14 7.32
CA GLU A 117 -15.97 -4.52 8.05
C GLU A 117 -15.79 -4.74 9.55
N SER A 118 -16.09 -3.72 10.34
CA SER A 118 -16.00 -3.75 11.79
C SER A 118 -17.22 -3.06 12.38
N SER A 119 -17.89 -3.71 13.34
CA SER A 119 -19.04 -3.16 14.05
C SER A 119 -18.81 -3.25 15.55
N LEU A 120 -18.85 -2.13 16.25
CA LEU A 120 -18.64 -2.05 17.70
C LEU A 120 -19.99 -2.10 18.43
N SER A 121 -20.18 -3.07 19.30
CA SER A 121 -21.48 -3.31 19.94
C SER A 121 -21.89 -2.22 20.94
N LYS A 122 -20.93 -1.50 21.53
CA LYS A 122 -21.21 -0.46 22.53
C LYS A 122 -21.63 0.88 21.93
N THR A 123 -21.10 1.22 20.76
CA THR A 123 -21.32 2.52 20.10
C THR A 123 -22.20 2.42 18.88
N GLU A 124 -22.54 1.20 18.45
CA GLU A 124 -23.22 0.90 17.18
C GLU A 124 -22.48 1.45 15.95
N GLU A 125 -21.20 1.78 16.11
CA GLU A 125 -20.37 2.31 15.04
C GLU A 125 -19.99 1.21 14.06
N ARG A 126 -20.17 1.51 12.77
CA ARG A 126 -19.79 0.63 11.67
C ARG A 126 -18.67 1.26 10.87
N SER A 127 -17.60 0.51 10.66
CA SER A 127 -16.46 0.90 9.86
C SER A 127 -16.29 -0.06 8.70
N VAL A 128 -16.08 0.46 7.49
CA VAL A 128 -15.83 -0.29 6.27
C VAL A 128 -14.55 0.21 5.61
N LEU A 129 -13.59 -0.69 5.40
CA LEU A 129 -12.36 -0.42 4.67
C LEU A 129 -12.36 -1.22 3.39
N GLU A 130 -12.14 -0.55 2.26
CA GLU A 130 -12.12 -1.15 0.93
C GLU A 130 -10.82 -0.84 0.22
N GLN A 131 -10.21 -1.88 -0.34
CA GLN A 131 -8.97 -1.81 -1.09
C GLN A 131 -9.13 -2.59 -2.40
N SER A 132 -9.29 -1.87 -3.51
CA SER A 132 -9.21 -2.42 -4.86
C SER A 132 -7.78 -2.89 -5.21
N PRO A 133 -7.55 -3.62 -6.31
CA PRO A 133 -6.19 -4.04 -6.71
C PRO A 133 -5.25 -2.88 -7.06
N TYR A 134 -5.83 -1.77 -7.51
CA TYR A 134 -5.18 -0.54 -7.95
C TYR A 134 -6.01 0.68 -7.54
N GLY A 135 -5.34 1.80 -7.24
CA GLY A 135 -5.99 3.04 -6.85
C GLY A 135 -6.09 3.23 -5.34
N LEU A 136 -7.01 4.09 -4.92
CA LEU A 136 -7.19 4.48 -3.52
C LEU A 136 -7.74 3.34 -2.67
N VAL A 137 -7.32 3.35 -1.41
CA VAL A 137 -7.94 2.67 -0.29
C VAL A 137 -8.99 3.62 0.28
N TYR A 138 -10.21 3.16 0.46
CA TYR A 138 -11.29 3.92 1.06
C TYR A 138 -11.59 3.38 2.46
N TRP A 139 -11.90 4.28 3.38
CA TRP A 139 -12.34 3.93 4.72
C TRP A 139 -13.51 4.82 5.10
N THR A 140 -14.64 4.21 5.41
CA THR A 140 -15.87 4.89 5.78
C THR A 140 -16.27 4.49 7.19
N ILE A 141 -16.68 5.46 8.00
CA ILE A 141 -17.19 5.26 9.35
C ILE A 141 -18.60 5.82 9.43
N GLU A 142 -19.52 5.02 9.94
CA GLU A 142 -20.91 5.39 10.18
C GLU A 142 -21.17 5.38 11.69
N ARG A 143 -21.57 6.54 12.25
CA ARG A 143 -21.89 6.72 13.68
C ARG A 143 -23.06 7.69 13.82
N GLY A 144 -24.18 7.22 14.38
CA GLY A 144 -25.35 8.07 14.67
C GLY A 144 -25.92 8.78 13.44
N GLY A 145 -25.89 8.14 12.27
CA GLY A 145 -26.35 8.71 11.00
C GLY A 145 -25.36 9.65 10.31
N MET A 146 -24.22 9.96 10.94
CA MET A 146 -23.11 10.67 10.29
C MET A 146 -22.19 9.69 9.58
N MET A 147 -21.68 10.09 8.42
CA MET A 147 -20.74 9.30 7.62
C MET A 147 -19.45 10.08 7.41
N ASP A 148 -18.35 9.59 7.99
CA ASP A 148 -17.01 10.08 7.73
C ASP A 148 -16.36 9.24 6.64
N ARG A 149 -15.64 9.87 5.71
CA ARG A 149 -14.91 9.19 4.64
C ARG A 149 -13.46 9.63 4.56
N TYR A 150 -12.59 8.65 4.58
CA TYR A 150 -11.14 8.78 4.47
C TYR A 150 -10.65 8.03 3.24
N GLN A 151 -9.56 8.51 2.64
CA GLN A 151 -8.97 7.86 1.47
C GLN A 151 -7.46 8.06 1.40
N GLY A 152 -6.76 7.13 0.76
CA GLY A 152 -5.32 7.25 0.55
C GLY A 152 -4.78 6.19 -0.40
N THR A 153 -3.55 6.35 -0.88
CA THR A 153 -2.93 5.37 -1.79
C THR A 153 -2.50 4.08 -1.06
N THR A 154 -2.28 4.16 0.25
CA THR A 154 -1.84 3.07 1.12
C THR A 154 -2.64 3.03 2.42
N LEU A 155 -2.58 1.92 3.14
CA LEU A 155 -3.18 1.80 4.48
C LEU A 155 -2.55 2.75 5.50
N LEU A 156 -1.28 3.15 5.31
CA LEU A 156 -0.63 4.14 6.17
C LEU A 156 -1.33 5.49 6.01
N HIS A 157 -1.61 5.94 4.78
CA HIS A 157 -2.35 7.18 4.54
C HIS A 157 -3.72 7.20 5.21
N VAL A 158 -4.46 6.09 5.08
CA VAL A 158 -5.79 5.97 5.68
C VAL A 158 -5.69 5.99 7.21
N ARG A 159 -4.79 5.20 7.79
CA ARG A 159 -4.58 5.16 9.24
C ARG A 159 -4.18 6.53 9.81
N TYR A 160 -3.30 7.28 9.14
CA TYR A 160 -2.83 8.58 9.66
C TYR A 160 -3.93 9.65 9.73
N GLN A 161 -5.04 9.50 9.00
CA GLN A 161 -6.15 10.47 9.07
C GLN A 161 -6.91 10.40 10.40
N ASN A 162 -7.05 9.21 10.99
CA ASN A 162 -7.65 9.03 12.31
C ASN A 162 -7.11 7.73 12.97
N PRO A 163 -5.88 7.76 13.53
CA PRO A 163 -5.19 6.55 13.95
C PRO A 163 -5.87 5.84 15.11
N GLU A 164 -6.50 6.59 16.02
CA GLU A 164 -7.16 6.04 17.21
C GLU A 164 -8.37 5.19 16.81
N ILE A 165 -9.26 5.74 15.99
CA ILE A 165 -10.46 5.01 15.54
C ILE A 165 -10.08 3.87 14.59
N PHE A 166 -9.08 4.07 13.73
CA PHE A 166 -8.57 3.02 12.84
C PHE A 166 -8.07 1.82 13.65
N ASP A 167 -7.26 2.05 14.68
CA ASP A 167 -6.65 1.00 15.49
C ASP A 167 -7.70 0.27 16.36
N ILE A 168 -8.74 0.97 16.84
CA ILE A 168 -9.90 0.35 17.52
C ILE A 168 -10.61 -0.63 16.59
N HIS A 169 -10.84 -0.25 15.33
CA HIS A 169 -11.60 -1.08 14.39
C HIS A 169 -10.78 -2.22 13.78
N TYR A 170 -9.52 -1.97 13.42
CA TYR A 170 -8.74 -2.89 12.59
C TYR A 170 -7.37 -3.23 13.15
N GLY A 171 -6.89 -2.56 14.20
CA GLY A 171 -5.53 -2.74 14.73
C GLY A 171 -5.22 -4.19 15.07
N GLY A 172 -6.09 -4.83 15.85
CA GLY A 172 -5.92 -6.23 16.25
C GLY A 172 -6.03 -7.22 15.09
N LEU A 173 -6.89 -6.97 14.11
CA LEU A 173 -7.01 -7.83 12.93
C LEU A 173 -5.78 -7.73 12.03
N ILE A 174 -5.34 -6.50 11.73
CA ILE A 174 -4.16 -6.26 10.88
C ILE A 174 -2.90 -6.80 11.55
N GLU A 175 -2.75 -6.62 12.86
CA GLU A 175 -1.63 -7.18 13.61
C GLU A 175 -1.56 -8.70 13.49
N ARG A 176 -2.69 -9.40 13.65
CA ARG A 176 -2.78 -10.86 13.45
C ARG A 176 -2.40 -11.27 12.02
N ILE A 177 -2.99 -10.60 11.04
CA ILE A 177 -2.79 -10.84 9.61
C ILE A 177 -1.32 -10.62 9.19
N LEU A 178 -0.63 -9.67 9.81
CA LEU A 178 0.77 -9.35 9.52
C LEU A 178 1.76 -10.09 10.43
N GLY A 179 1.32 -11.15 11.12
CA GLY A 179 2.16 -12.01 11.95
C GLY A 179 2.67 -11.34 13.22
N GLY A 180 1.80 -10.59 13.91
CA GLY A 180 2.12 -9.86 15.15
C GLY A 180 2.74 -8.48 14.94
N ARG A 181 2.86 -8.01 13.69
CA ARG A 181 3.31 -6.64 13.39
C ARG A 181 2.12 -5.71 13.28
N SER A 182 1.95 -4.82 14.25
CA SER A 182 0.91 -3.80 14.16
C SER A 182 1.21 -2.75 13.09
N LEU A 183 0.16 -2.25 12.43
CA LEU A 183 0.28 -1.15 11.46
C LEU A 183 0.80 0.13 12.12
N ALA A 184 0.51 0.33 13.41
CA ALA A 184 1.03 1.43 14.22
C ALA A 184 2.56 1.39 14.34
N SER A 185 3.12 0.23 14.70
CA SER A 185 4.57 0.02 14.80
C SER A 185 5.25 0.24 13.45
N LEU A 186 4.68 -0.33 12.38
CA LEU A 186 5.20 -0.14 11.03
C LEU A 186 5.16 1.33 10.60
N SER A 187 4.05 2.02 10.84
CA SER A 187 3.88 3.45 10.52
C SER A 187 4.96 4.31 11.20
N SER A 188 5.21 4.06 12.49
CA SER A 188 6.23 4.79 13.26
C SER A 188 7.65 4.56 12.72
N LYS A 189 8.01 3.30 12.42
CA LYS A 189 9.31 2.95 11.84
C LYS A 189 9.48 3.51 10.43
N THR A 190 8.44 3.45 9.59
CA THR A 190 8.42 4.04 8.26
C THR A 190 8.71 5.53 8.33
N ARG A 191 8.05 6.27 9.23
CA ARG A 191 8.29 7.71 9.42
C ARG A 191 9.74 8.02 9.78
N HIS A 192 10.32 7.26 10.70
CA HIS A 192 11.73 7.43 11.07
C HIS A 192 12.67 7.28 9.86
N TRP A 193 12.46 6.24 9.05
CA TRP A 193 13.23 6.03 7.82
C TRP A 193 12.95 7.10 6.76
N SER A 194 11.71 7.55 6.60
CA SER A 194 11.35 8.64 5.66
C SER A 194 12.08 9.92 6.00
N MET A 195 12.17 10.27 7.29
CA MET A 195 12.94 11.44 7.75
C MET A 195 14.42 11.29 7.43
N THR A 196 14.99 10.12 7.71
CA THR A 196 16.40 9.82 7.39
C THR A 196 16.70 9.94 5.89
N HIS A 197 15.74 9.57 5.04
CA HIS A 197 15.89 9.68 3.59
C HIS A 197 15.68 11.11 3.08
N ALA A 198 14.73 11.85 3.63
CA ALA A 198 14.52 13.26 3.31
C ALA A 198 15.81 14.09 3.53
N MET A 199 16.57 13.77 4.59
CA MET A 199 17.83 14.47 4.89
C MET A 199 19.00 14.12 3.96
N LYS A 200 18.91 13.07 3.12
CA LYS A 200 20.02 12.62 2.26
C LYS A 200 20.02 13.22 0.85
N GLY A 201 18.89 13.76 0.37
CA GLY A 201 18.85 14.57 -0.87
C GLY A 201 19.12 13.86 -2.21
N THR A 202 19.03 12.52 -2.31
CA THR A 202 19.36 11.78 -3.55
C THR A 202 18.15 11.31 -4.35
N LEU A 203 17.03 12.02 -4.29
CA LEU A 203 15.75 11.58 -4.86
C LEU A 203 15.44 12.31 -6.17
N PRO A 204 14.68 11.68 -7.09
CA PRO A 204 14.35 12.31 -8.37
C PRO A 204 13.51 13.57 -8.16
N HIS A 205 13.84 14.62 -8.92
CA HIS A 205 13.08 15.87 -8.96
C HIS A 205 11.76 15.67 -9.70
N ARG A 206 10.70 16.36 -9.27
CA ARG A 206 9.34 16.26 -9.83
C ARG A 206 9.31 16.55 -11.32
N SER A 207 9.95 17.62 -11.77
CA SER A 207 10.00 17.98 -13.20
C SER A 207 10.61 16.86 -14.07
N SER A 208 11.64 16.16 -13.60
CA SER A 208 12.24 15.04 -14.34
C SER A 208 11.30 13.84 -14.44
N ILE A 209 10.45 13.61 -13.44
CA ILE A 209 9.40 12.60 -13.48
C ILE A 209 8.33 13.00 -14.50
N ASP A 210 7.86 14.25 -14.45
CA ASP A 210 6.85 14.78 -15.36
C ASP A 210 7.32 14.75 -16.83
N GLU A 211 8.60 15.09 -17.09
CA GLU A 211 9.24 14.93 -18.40
C GLU A 211 9.21 13.48 -18.88
N CYS A 212 9.52 12.52 -18.02
CA CYS A 212 9.45 11.11 -18.36
C CYS A 212 8.01 10.67 -18.67
N VAL A 213 7.02 11.13 -17.89
CA VAL A 213 5.61 10.85 -18.15
C VAL A 213 5.17 11.42 -19.50
N ALA A 214 5.56 12.66 -19.82
CA ALA A 214 5.29 13.28 -21.11
C ALA A 214 5.92 12.46 -22.26
N MET A 215 7.16 12.00 -22.10
CA MET A 215 7.85 11.16 -23.08
C MET A 215 7.19 9.78 -23.33
N LEU A 216 6.30 9.31 -22.45
CA LEU A 216 5.57 8.05 -22.67
C LEU A 216 4.59 8.11 -23.85
N SER A 217 4.17 9.31 -24.31
CA SER A 217 3.37 9.47 -25.55
C SER A 217 4.21 9.69 -26.80
N ALA A 218 5.54 9.79 -26.68
CA ALA A 218 6.39 10.14 -27.82
C ALA A 218 6.21 9.17 -28.98
N LYS A 219 6.14 9.64 -30.23
CA LYS A 219 5.93 8.79 -31.42
C LYS A 219 7.01 7.72 -31.59
N ARG A 220 8.25 8.01 -31.18
CA ARG A 220 9.40 7.09 -31.28
C ARG A 220 9.40 6.08 -30.12
N GLN A 221 9.40 4.80 -30.44
CA GLN A 221 9.41 3.72 -29.45
C GLN A 221 10.63 3.77 -28.52
N ALA A 222 11.81 4.13 -29.05
CA ALA A 222 13.03 4.25 -28.26
C ALA A 222 12.91 5.28 -27.13
N THR A 223 12.28 6.43 -27.40
CA THR A 223 12.03 7.48 -26.40
C THR A 223 11.08 6.99 -25.30
N ARG A 224 9.98 6.33 -25.69
CA ARG A 224 9.02 5.76 -24.71
C ARG A 224 9.70 4.73 -23.81
N ARG A 225 10.52 3.84 -24.38
CA ARG A 225 11.26 2.81 -23.64
C ARG A 225 12.27 3.42 -22.68
N HIS A 226 13.01 4.43 -23.13
CA HIS A 226 13.98 5.14 -22.29
C HIS A 226 13.30 5.81 -21.09
N ALA A 227 12.20 6.53 -21.31
CA ALA A 227 11.44 7.16 -20.23
C ALA A 227 10.91 6.14 -19.22
N GLN A 228 10.35 5.02 -19.68
CA GLN A 228 9.90 3.95 -18.80
C GLN A 228 11.05 3.33 -18.00
N GLN A 229 12.20 3.07 -18.63
CA GLN A 229 13.38 2.54 -17.95
C GLN A 229 13.91 3.50 -16.89
N GLN A 230 13.89 4.80 -17.15
CA GLN A 230 14.29 5.82 -16.20
C GLN A 230 13.37 5.86 -14.97
N LEU A 231 12.05 5.79 -15.16
CA LEU A 231 11.08 5.68 -14.06
C LEU A 231 11.31 4.41 -13.22
N LEU A 232 11.61 3.28 -13.87
CA LEU A 232 11.92 2.02 -13.19
C LEU A 232 13.23 2.08 -12.41
N LEU A 233 14.24 2.78 -12.94
CA LEU A 233 15.54 2.97 -12.29
C LEU A 233 15.42 3.78 -11.00
N TRP A 234 14.58 4.83 -11.00
CA TRP A 234 14.32 5.64 -9.80
C TRP A 234 13.56 4.87 -8.71
N GLY A 235 12.78 3.84 -9.07
CA GLY A 235 12.13 2.95 -8.10
C GLY A 235 10.83 3.51 -7.50
N THR A 236 10.52 3.12 -6.26
CA THR A 236 9.25 3.48 -5.61
C THR A 236 9.01 4.97 -5.31
N PRO A 237 10.01 5.85 -5.14
CA PRO A 237 9.79 7.29 -4.89
C PRO A 237 8.98 8.01 -5.96
N VAL A 238 8.91 7.50 -7.20
CA VAL A 238 8.15 8.15 -8.28
C VAL A 238 6.66 7.81 -8.23
N ILE A 239 6.24 6.83 -7.45
CA ILE A 239 4.87 6.28 -7.49
C ILE A 239 3.81 7.33 -7.14
N ALA A 240 4.07 8.20 -6.15
CA ALA A 240 3.13 9.26 -5.78
C ALA A 240 2.86 10.20 -6.97
N ALA A 241 3.92 10.68 -7.62
CA ALA A 241 3.81 11.53 -8.81
C ALA A 241 3.10 10.81 -9.97
N LEU A 242 3.40 9.52 -10.20
CA LEU A 242 2.72 8.73 -11.24
C LEU A 242 1.23 8.56 -10.95
N HIS A 243 0.82 8.40 -9.69
CA HIS A 243 -0.59 8.35 -9.32
C HIS A 243 -1.29 9.69 -9.54
N GLU A 244 -0.64 10.80 -9.24
CA GLU A 244 -1.15 12.14 -9.52
C GLU A 244 -1.33 12.38 -11.03
N SER A 245 -0.38 11.92 -11.86
CA SER A 245 -0.51 11.96 -13.32
C SER A 245 -1.71 11.15 -13.82
N LEU A 246 -2.07 10.04 -13.19
CA LEU A 246 -3.26 9.26 -13.57
C LEU A 246 -4.58 9.98 -13.31
N SER A 247 -4.59 10.92 -12.36
CA SER A 247 -5.73 11.80 -12.07
C SER A 247 -5.77 13.04 -12.97
N SER A 248 -4.71 13.28 -13.74
CA SER A 248 -4.62 14.39 -14.69
C SER A 248 -5.17 14.01 -16.06
N ASP A 249 -5.37 15.00 -16.93
CA ASP A 249 -5.79 14.78 -18.32
C ASP A 249 -4.60 14.30 -19.17
N ILE A 250 -4.34 12.99 -19.11
CA ILE A 250 -3.37 12.28 -19.95
C ILE A 250 -4.08 11.37 -20.94
N ASP A 251 -3.46 11.16 -22.10
CA ASP A 251 -4.04 10.30 -23.14
C ASP A 251 -4.11 8.82 -22.71
N ALA A 252 -4.94 8.04 -23.40
CA ALA A 252 -5.19 6.64 -23.05
C ALA A 252 -3.93 5.75 -23.13
N GLU A 253 -3.00 6.03 -24.07
CA GLU A 253 -1.74 5.29 -24.19
C GLU A 253 -0.81 5.64 -23.02
N GLN A 254 -0.64 6.92 -22.71
CA GLN A 254 0.12 7.39 -21.55
C GLN A 254 -0.43 6.76 -20.27
N ARG A 255 -1.74 6.81 -20.06
CA ARG A 255 -2.40 6.23 -18.88
C ARG A 255 -2.08 4.74 -18.75
N MET A 256 -2.20 3.98 -19.84
CA MET A 256 -1.85 2.56 -19.87
C MET A 256 -0.39 2.31 -19.49
N ARG A 257 0.54 3.10 -20.04
CA ARG A 257 1.99 2.97 -19.77
C ARG A 257 2.37 3.37 -18.35
N VAL A 258 1.75 4.42 -17.80
CA VAL A 258 1.92 4.82 -16.40
C VAL A 258 1.42 3.70 -15.48
N GLN A 259 0.22 3.16 -15.74
CA GLN A 259 -0.30 2.01 -14.97
C GLN A 259 0.61 0.78 -15.07
N GLN A 260 1.15 0.48 -16.27
CA GLN A 260 2.11 -0.61 -16.45
C GLN A 260 3.40 -0.36 -15.67
N THR A 261 3.90 0.87 -15.65
CA THR A 261 5.12 1.26 -14.93
C THR A 261 4.91 1.11 -13.41
N ILE A 262 3.78 1.57 -12.87
CA ILE A 262 3.41 1.36 -11.46
C ILE A 262 3.35 -0.13 -11.12
N ARG A 263 2.79 -0.96 -12.00
CA ARG A 263 2.75 -2.42 -11.82
C ARG A 263 4.15 -3.03 -11.79
N MET A 264 5.06 -2.57 -12.65
CA MET A 264 6.45 -3.05 -12.71
C MET A 264 7.30 -2.57 -11.52
N LEU A 265 6.96 -1.43 -10.91
CA LEU A 265 7.57 -0.92 -9.68
C LEU A 265 7.08 -1.66 -8.42
N ARG A 266 6.09 -2.55 -8.55
CA ARG A 266 5.58 -3.33 -7.42
C ARG A 266 6.61 -4.37 -6.98
N PRO A 267 7.10 -4.33 -5.73
CA PRO A 267 8.01 -5.33 -5.23
C PRO A 267 7.30 -6.69 -5.15
N GLN A 268 8.08 -7.75 -5.35
CA GLN A 268 7.63 -9.14 -5.17
C GLN A 268 7.82 -9.65 -3.74
N VAL A 269 8.42 -8.82 -2.89
CA VAL A 269 8.68 -9.10 -1.48
C VAL A 269 7.80 -8.21 -0.61
N GLU A 270 7.60 -8.66 0.62
CA GLU A 270 6.90 -7.88 1.63
C GLU A 270 7.63 -6.56 1.91
N ASP A 271 6.84 -5.54 2.19
CA ASP A 271 7.33 -4.24 2.61
C ASP A 271 8.08 -4.29 3.93
N THR A 272 9.20 -3.59 3.95
CA THR A 272 9.92 -3.21 5.16
C THR A 272 9.61 -1.76 5.49
N PRO A 273 9.89 -1.30 6.73
CA PRO A 273 9.80 0.13 7.05
C PRO A 273 10.60 1.01 6.07
N ARG A 274 11.75 0.50 5.58
CA ARG A 274 12.59 1.20 4.62
C ARG A 274 11.99 1.25 3.22
N SER A 275 11.40 0.16 2.71
CA SER A 275 10.76 0.18 1.39
C SER A 275 9.54 1.11 1.38
N LEU A 276 8.74 1.10 2.45
CA LEU A 276 7.64 2.03 2.64
C LEU A 276 8.13 3.46 2.78
N ALA A 277 9.24 3.71 3.47
CA ALA A 277 9.78 5.04 3.59
C ALA A 277 10.16 5.63 2.23
N MET A 278 10.78 4.82 1.37
CA MET A 278 11.09 5.21 -0.01
C MET A 278 9.84 5.42 -0.87
N LEU A 279 8.75 4.70 -0.60
CA LEU A 279 7.47 4.93 -1.26
C LEU A 279 6.84 6.29 -0.84
N MET A 280 7.01 6.68 0.43
CA MET A 280 6.36 7.85 1.04
C MET A 280 7.19 9.15 0.95
N VAL A 281 8.51 9.08 0.78
CA VAL A 281 9.42 10.23 0.96
C VAL A 281 9.15 11.41 0.01
N ASN A 282 8.62 11.14 -1.18
CA ASN A 282 8.22 12.15 -2.17
C ASN A 282 6.71 12.31 -2.27
N ASP A 283 5.95 11.86 -1.26
CA ASP A 283 4.49 11.99 -1.22
C ASP A 283 4.10 13.19 -0.32
N PRO A 284 3.65 14.32 -0.88
CA PRO A 284 3.23 15.48 -0.09
C PRO A 284 2.02 15.16 0.80
N THR A 285 1.14 14.25 0.38
CA THR A 285 -0.03 13.86 1.16
C THR A 285 0.40 13.15 2.43
N TYR A 286 1.35 12.23 2.32
CA TYR A 286 1.95 11.57 3.47
C TYR A 286 2.54 12.58 4.47
N TRP A 287 3.36 13.52 4.00
CA TRP A 287 4.01 14.49 4.88
C TRP A 287 3.02 15.42 5.58
N ASN A 288 1.97 15.87 4.88
CA ASN A 288 0.88 16.63 5.49
C ASN A 288 0.21 15.86 6.62
N LEU A 289 -0.09 14.57 6.41
CA LEU A 289 -0.74 13.71 7.40
C LEU A 289 0.12 13.47 8.65
N VAL A 290 1.44 13.37 8.51
CA VAL A 290 2.35 13.14 9.65
C VAL A 290 2.84 14.43 10.31
N SER A 291 2.67 15.58 9.65
CA SER A 291 3.15 16.89 10.12
C SER A 291 2.75 17.26 11.55
N PRO A 292 1.54 16.93 12.07
CA PRO A 292 1.18 17.25 13.46
C PRO A 292 2.05 16.54 14.51
N GLN A 293 2.79 15.50 14.11
CA GLN A 293 3.65 14.71 14.98
C GLN A 293 5.14 15.05 14.80
N LEU A 294 5.46 16.04 13.96
CA LEU A 294 6.83 16.48 13.69
C LEU A 294 7.17 17.70 14.54
N SER A 295 8.40 17.74 15.02
CA SER A 295 8.98 18.95 15.61
C SER A 295 9.22 20.02 14.54
N THR A 296 9.34 21.29 14.94
CA THR A 296 9.64 22.41 14.03
C THR A 296 10.90 22.16 13.19
N MET A 297 11.95 21.57 13.78
CA MET A 297 13.19 21.25 13.06
C MET A 297 12.97 20.14 12.02
N GLN A 298 12.13 19.15 12.32
CA GLN A 298 11.75 18.11 11.36
C GLN A 298 10.89 18.67 10.23
N ILE A 299 9.97 19.59 10.51
CA ILE A 299 9.18 20.27 9.47
C ILE A 299 10.10 21.07 8.54
N ALA A 300 11.08 21.80 9.08
CA ALA A 300 12.06 22.52 8.27
C ALA A 300 12.84 21.56 7.35
N ALA A 301 13.36 20.46 7.88
CA ALA A 301 14.09 19.46 7.08
C ALA A 301 13.20 18.81 5.99
N VAL A 302 11.92 18.57 6.28
CA VAL A 302 10.96 18.05 5.29
C VAL A 302 10.67 19.10 4.22
N ASN A 303 10.50 20.37 4.60
CA ASN A 303 10.27 21.46 3.64
C ASN A 303 11.49 21.68 2.74
N ASP A 304 12.70 21.63 3.29
CA ASP A 304 13.94 21.70 2.52
C ASP A 304 14.00 20.53 1.50
N HIS A 305 13.68 19.31 1.94
CA HIS A 305 13.60 18.15 1.05
C HIS A 305 12.56 18.33 -0.05
N LEU A 306 11.31 18.64 0.31
CA LEU A 306 10.21 18.82 -0.65
C LEU A 306 10.54 19.91 -1.67
N GLY A 307 11.08 21.03 -1.22
CA GLY A 307 11.55 22.11 -2.10
C GLY A 307 12.68 21.63 -3.04
N SER A 308 13.64 20.86 -2.53
CA SER A 308 14.76 20.35 -3.33
C SER A 308 14.34 19.35 -4.42
N VAL A 309 13.21 18.66 -4.23
CA VAL A 309 12.64 17.75 -5.24
C VAL A 309 11.50 18.39 -6.04
N GLY A 310 11.25 19.69 -5.88
CA GLY A 310 10.25 20.43 -6.65
C GLY A 310 8.81 20.11 -6.28
N LEU A 311 8.55 19.78 -5.02
CA LEU A 311 7.22 19.55 -4.45
C LEU A 311 6.80 20.72 -3.56
N ALA A 312 5.49 20.87 -3.34
CA ALA A 312 4.96 21.86 -2.41
C ALA A 312 5.42 21.57 -0.98
N THR A 313 5.87 22.60 -0.28
CA THR A 313 6.24 22.52 1.14
C THR A 313 5.01 22.42 2.03
N LEU A 314 5.19 21.92 3.25
CA LEU A 314 4.15 21.87 4.25
C LEU A 314 3.78 23.28 4.71
N ASP A 315 2.49 23.60 4.65
CA ASP A 315 1.96 24.84 5.23
C ASP A 315 1.96 24.72 6.75
N ALA A 316 2.59 25.67 7.44
CA ALA A 316 2.67 25.70 8.90
C ALA A 316 1.31 25.87 9.62
N ALA A 317 0.18 25.97 8.88
CA ALA A 317 -1.08 26.47 9.42
C ALA A 317 -2.34 25.66 9.06
N GLN A 318 -2.26 24.56 8.30
CA GLN A 318 -3.46 23.76 8.02
C GLN A 318 -3.50 22.52 8.91
N GLN A 319 -4.18 22.65 10.05
CA GLN A 319 -4.76 21.47 10.70
C GLN A 319 -5.62 20.73 9.66
N PRO A 320 -5.57 19.39 9.59
CA PRO A 320 -6.42 18.64 8.67
C PRO A 320 -7.87 18.89 9.08
N SER A 321 -8.55 19.75 8.34
CA SER A 321 -10.00 19.85 8.41
C SER A 321 -10.53 18.51 7.96
N ALA A 322 -11.12 17.75 8.89
CA ALA A 322 -12.03 16.67 8.57
C ALA A 322 -13.03 17.24 7.56
N ARG A 323 -12.88 16.90 6.28
CA ARG A 323 -13.83 17.31 5.24
C ARG A 323 -15.09 16.49 5.49
N VAL A 324 -15.99 17.09 6.27
CA VAL A 324 -17.39 16.69 6.36
C VAL A 324 -17.97 16.73 4.94
N ALA A 325 -18.59 15.63 4.51
CA ALA A 325 -19.26 15.58 3.21
C ALA A 325 -20.42 16.57 3.17
N GLU A 326 -20.50 17.34 2.07
CA GLU A 326 -21.71 18.07 1.70
C GLU A 326 -22.87 17.07 1.48
N GLN A 327 -24.05 17.46 1.95
CA GLN A 327 -25.30 16.70 1.94
C GLN A 327 -25.86 16.48 0.53
#